data_AF-A0A8J8Q0Z8-F1
#
_entry.id   AF-A0A8J8Q0Z8-F1
#
_cell.length_a   1.000
_cell.length_b   1.000
_cell.length_c   1.000
_cell.angle_alpha   90.00
_cell.angle_beta   90.00
_cell.angle_gamma   90.00
#
_symmetry.space_group_name_H-M   'P 1'
#
loop_
_entity.id
_entity.type
_entity.pdbx_description
1 polymer ?
#
loop_
_entity_poly.entity_id
_entity_poly.type
_entity_poly.pdbx_seq_one_letter_code
_entity_poly.pdbx_strand_id
1 'polypeptide(L)' 'MTDDQYRGLLTEREREILSGDADVSDNYRYRVVSRIRTKLETLEEDVAVLEENHADLHSELQEIVCEDNNSCRK' A
#
# COMPACT_ATOMS: atom_id res chain seq x y z
N MET A 1 21.47 1.90 11.55
CA MET A 1 20.71 1.42 10.38
C MET A 1 19.62 0.53 10.95
N THR A 2 18.39 0.97 11.18
CA THR A 2 17.49 1.71 10.29
C THR A 2 16.35 2.34 11.12
N ASP A 3 16.12 3.64 10.99
CA ASP A 3 14.89 4.33 11.41
C ASP A 3 13.75 4.10 10.39
N ASP A 4 13.57 2.82 9.99
CA ASP A 4 12.55 2.30 9.06
C ASP A 4 11.67 1.27 9.81
N GLN A 5 11.56 1.40 11.13
CA GLN A 5 10.81 0.48 11.98
C GLN A 5 9.32 0.60 11.64
N TYR A 6 8.83 -0.31 10.79
CA TYR A 6 7.44 -0.55 10.41
C TYR A 6 6.83 0.41 9.37
N ARG A 7 7.43 0.46 8.17
CA ARG A 7 6.72 0.99 6.99
C ARG A 7 5.51 0.10 6.63
N GLY A 8 4.40 0.72 6.23
CA GLY A 8 3.27 0.03 5.59
C GLY A 8 3.58 -0.39 4.15
N LEU A 9 2.68 -0.13 3.20
CA LEU A 9 2.87 -0.52 1.78
C LEU A 9 3.98 0.27 1.06
N LEU A 10 3.99 1.60 1.26
CA LEU A 10 4.83 2.54 0.51
C LEU A 10 6.00 3.04 1.35
N THR A 11 7.16 3.19 0.71
CA THR A 11 8.28 3.96 1.28
C THR A 11 8.00 5.46 1.19
N GLU A 12 8.74 6.26 1.96
CA GLU A 12 8.68 7.72 1.87
C GLU A 12 8.94 8.21 0.45
N ARG A 13 10.00 7.71 -0.19
CA ARG A 13 10.34 8.08 -1.56
C ARG A 13 9.26 7.70 -2.57
N GLU A 14 8.61 6.55 -2.38
CA GLU A 14 7.49 6.15 -3.25
C GLU A 14 6.29 7.09 -3.10
N ARG A 15 6.01 7.58 -1.87
CA ARG A 15 4.96 8.59 -1.64
C ARG A 15 5.26 9.88 -2.39
N GLU A 16 6.48 10.41 -2.28
CA GLU A 16 6.90 11.63 -2.99
C GLU A 16 6.78 11.50 -4.52
N ILE A 17 7.11 10.33 -5.07
CA ILE A 17 7.02 10.07 -6.51
C ILE A 17 5.57 9.96 -6.97
N LEU A 18 4.68 9.41 -6.14
CA LEU A 18 3.26 9.31 -6.45
C LEU A 18 2.54 10.65 -6.35
N SER A 19 2.84 11.44 -5.31
CA SER A 19 2.26 12.78 -5.11
C SER A 19 2.74 13.80 -6.15
N GLY A 20 3.88 13.54 -6.80
CA GLY A 20 4.49 14.44 -7.77
C GLY A 20 5.47 15.44 -7.14
N ASP A 21 5.77 15.29 -5.85
CA ASP A 21 6.75 16.11 -5.14
C ASP A 21 8.19 15.77 -5.52
N ALA A 22 8.42 14.58 -6.09
CA ALA A 22 9.71 14.17 -6.61
C ALA A 22 9.89 14.55 -8.09
N ASP A 23 10.91 15.36 -8.38
CA ASP A 23 11.35 15.61 -9.75
C ASP A 23 12.13 14.39 -10.29
N VAL A 24 11.44 13.54 -11.05
CA VAL A 24 11.99 12.32 -11.66
C VAL A 24 11.46 12.17 -13.08
N SER A 25 12.21 11.45 -13.92
CA SER A 25 11.77 11.18 -15.29
C SER A 25 10.49 10.34 -15.34
N ASP A 26 9.69 10.54 -16.39
CA ASP A 26 8.46 9.77 -16.62
C ASP A 26 8.73 8.26 -16.66
N ASN A 27 9.85 7.85 -17.25
CA ASN A 27 10.24 6.44 -17.29
C ASN A 27 10.49 5.88 -15.89
N TYR A 28 11.13 6.65 -15.01
CA TYR A 28 11.37 6.21 -13.64
C TYR A 28 10.06 6.18 -12.83
N ARG A 29 9.24 7.22 -12.95
CA ARG A 29 7.89 7.25 -12.33
C ARG A 29 7.06 6.05 -12.76
N TYR A 30 7.06 5.71 -14.06
CA TYR A 30 6.37 4.54 -14.57
C TYR A 30 6.85 3.23 -13.93
N ARG A 31 8.17 3.04 -13.79
CA ARG A 31 8.72 1.86 -13.11
C ARG A 31 8.29 1.78 -11.65
N VAL A 32 8.25 2.90 -10.95
CA VAL A 32 7.80 2.97 -9.55
C VAL A 32 6.32 2.58 -9.46
N VAL A 33 5.46 3.12 -10.32
CA VAL A 33 4.04 2.73 -10.39
C VAL A 33 3.90 1.23 -10.69
N SER A 34 4.68 0.69 -11.63
CA SER A 34 4.66 -0.74 -11.94
C SER A 34 5.07 -1.60 -10.74
N ARG A 35 6.08 -1.17 -9.97
CA ARG A 35 6.49 -1.87 -8.75
C ARG A 35 5.40 -1.84 -7.68
N ILE A 36 4.71 -0.70 -7.52
CA ILE A 36 3.62 -0.57 -6.55
C ILE A 36 2.44 -1.47 -6.93
N ARG A 37 2.14 -1.64 -8.22
CA ARG A 37 1.13 -2.62 -8.67
C ARG A 37 1.45 -4.03 -8.21
N THR A 38 2.68 -4.47 -8.37
CA THR A 38 3.11 -5.80 -7.85
C THR A 38 3.01 -5.88 -6.33
N LYS A 39 3.27 -4.80 -5.59
CA LYS A 39 3.05 -4.80 -4.13
C LYS A 39 1.57 -4.96 -3.77
N LEU A 40 0.65 -4.40 -4.56
CA LEU A 40 -0.78 -4.57 -4.35
C LEU A 40 -1.22 -6.01 -4.60
N GLU A 41 -0.67 -6.68 -5.61
CA GLU A 41 -0.90 -8.11 -5.84
C GLU A 41 -0.44 -8.95 -4.64
N THR A 42 0.73 -8.65 -4.07
CA THR A 42 1.19 -9.32 -2.83
C THR A 42 0.29 -8.99 -1.64
N LEU A 43 -0.21 -7.76 -1.53
CA LEU A 43 -1.11 -7.38 -0.44
C LEU A 43 -2.43 -8.15 -0.47
N GLU A 44 -2.94 -8.52 -1.66
CA GLU A 44 -4.11 -9.41 -1.76
C GLU A 44 -3.85 -10.78 -1.11
N GLU A 45 -2.66 -11.35 -1.30
CA GLU A 45 -2.25 -12.61 -0.66
C GLU A 45 -2.18 -12.44 0.87
N ASP A 46 -1.58 -11.33 1.35
CA ASP A 46 -1.50 -11.02 2.77
C ASP A 46 -2.90 -10.85 3.40
N VAL A 47 -3.82 -10.18 2.70
CA VAL A 47 -5.23 -10.00 3.12
C VAL A 47 -5.92 -11.35 3.30
N ALA A 48 -5.74 -12.28 2.36
CA ALA A 48 -6.33 -13.62 2.46
C ALA A 48 -5.80 -14.38 3.70
N VAL A 49 -4.50 -14.28 3.98
CA VAL A 49 -3.90 -14.88 5.19
C VAL A 49 -4.48 -14.27 6.46
N LEU A 50 -4.68 -12.96 6.51
CA LEU A 50 -5.30 -12.28 7.65
C LEU A 50 -6.76 -12.71 7.82
N GLU A 51 -7.54 -12.78 6.74
CA GLU A 51 -8.95 -13.22 6.79
C GLU A 51 -9.06 -14.65 7.37
N GLU A 52 -8.18 -15.57 6.94
CA GLU A 52 -8.21 -16.96 7.38
C GLU A 52 -7.73 -17.17 8.82
N ASN A 53 -6.71 -16.44 9.25
CA ASN A 53 -5.99 -16.75 10.51
C ASN A 53 -6.26 -15.73 11.63
N HIS A 54 -6.51 -14.46 11.30
CA HIS A 54 -6.59 -13.33 12.23
C HIS A 54 -7.63 -12.30 11.78
N ALA A 55 -8.91 -12.69 11.85
CA ALA A 55 -10.04 -11.91 11.35
C ALA A 55 -10.19 -10.51 12.00
N ASP A 56 -9.66 -10.32 13.21
CA ASP A 56 -9.58 -9.03 13.89
C ASP A 56 -8.66 -8.06 13.13
N LEU A 57 -7.44 -8.48 12.80
CA LEU A 57 -6.49 -7.68 12.03
C LEU A 57 -6.98 -7.40 10.60
N HIS A 58 -7.66 -8.37 9.99
CA HIS A 58 -8.31 -8.16 8.69
C HIS A 58 -9.38 -7.06 8.77
N SER A 59 -10.20 -7.07 9.83
CA SER A 59 -11.23 -6.06 10.04
C SER A 59 -10.64 -4.66 10.25
N GLU A 60 -9.56 -4.55 11.03
CA GLU A 60 -8.82 -3.28 11.21
C GLU A 60 -8.26 -2.75 9.89
N LEU A 61 -7.66 -3.63 9.07
CA LEU A 61 -7.16 -3.25 7.75
C LEU A 61 -8.29 -2.76 6.83
N GLN A 62 -9.43 -3.46 6.82
CA GLN A 62 -10.60 -3.03 6.06
C GLN A 62 -11.12 -1.67 6.53
N GLU A 63 -11.20 -1.46 7.84
CA GLU A 63 -11.61 -0.17 8.41
C GLU A 63 -10.71 0.96 7.90
N ILE A 64 -9.38 0.81 7.98
CA ILE A 64 -8.42 1.82 7.50
C ILE A 64 -8.60 2.13 6.00
N VAL A 65 -8.83 1.11 5.16
CA VAL A 65 -8.96 1.30 3.70
C VAL A 65 -10.35 1.87 3.33
N CYS A 66 -11.39 1.46 4.04
CA CYS A 66 -12.78 1.78 3.74
C CYS A 66 -13.30 3.04 4.46
N GLU A 67 -12.66 3.52 5.52
CA GLU A 67 -13.06 4.75 6.22
C GLU A 67 -12.79 6.01 5.39
N ASP A 68 -11.68 6.04 4.64
CA ASP A 68 -11.30 7.20 3.81
C ASP A 68 -12.02 7.24 2.45
N ASN A 69 -12.57 6.12 2.00
CA ASN A 69 -13.32 6.02 0.76
C ASN A 69 -14.58 5.21 1.01
N ASN A 70 -15.75 5.82 0.83
CA ASN A 70 -17.10 5.23 0.90
C ASN A 70 -17.33 4.04 -0.09
N SER A 71 -16.26 3.41 -0.58
CA SER A 71 -16.17 2.39 -1.62
C SER A 71 -16.43 0.96 -1.16
N CYS A 72 -16.37 0.64 0.15
CA CYS A 72 -16.68 -0.70 0.64
C CYS A 72 -18.17 -0.91 0.95
N ARG A 73 -19.06 -0.08 0.42
CA ARG A 73 -20.50 -0.23 0.63
C ARG A 73 -21.08 -1.27 -0.34
N LYS A 74 -20.99 -2.53 0.10
CA LYS A 74 -21.69 -3.75 -0.37
C LYS A 74 -21.59 -4.13 -1.84
#